data_AF-A0A956TKC5-F1
#
_entry.id   AF-A0A956TKC5-F1
#
_cell.length_a   1.000
_cell.length_b   1.000
_cell.length_c   1.000
_cell.angle_alpha   90.00
_cell.angle_beta   90.00
_cell.angle_gamma   90.00
#
_symmetry.space_group_name_H-M   'P 1'
#
loop_
_entity.id
_entity.type
_entity.pdbx_description
1 polymer ?
#
loop_
_entity_poly.entity_id
_entity_poly.type
_entity_poly.pdbx_seq_one_letter_code
_entity_poly.pdbx_strand_id
1 'polypeptide(L)'
;MPAPASSTSATTAPFRINEFLFTKRQGKPHSPGHIRQFIEALMADEIPDYQVSAWLMAVCCQGLSEAETVELTAAMIDSGQRLHFDEALKPIVDKHSTGGVGDKTTLVLMPMLAACGLHIAKLSGRGLGFTGGTADKLEAIPGFNVNLDLDTLKSLVAQSGLALGTQTAELAPADARLYALRDVTATVNSIELITASIVSKKIAAGADVIVLDIKCGSGAFMETEADARRLAASCQSVGNALGRSMSCLVSSMAQPLGQSVGHTLEIIEAIETLKNNGPQDLKTLCVALGAEALHQARPQTSHEAARAQMQAVLENGQALDAFAAMVTAQGGNPAIMDNYNLMPHPKQTIDITARQSGTISRCDARGIAQAAKYLGAGRQHKTDTLDLAVGVVCHRKIADHVQAGETLATLWANDKGIEEARQAVEAAYTLDESNQPLAEPTLLL
;
A
#
# COMPACT_ATOMS: atom_id res chain seq x y z
N MET A 1 -23.45 -40.91 45.29
CA MET A 1 -23.47 -40.37 43.92
C MET A 1 -24.24 -39.05 43.95
N PRO A 2 -23.58 -37.88 43.83
CA PRO A 2 -24.29 -36.62 43.74
C PRO A 2 -24.79 -36.41 42.30
N ALA A 3 -25.98 -35.81 42.18
CA ALA A 3 -26.64 -35.51 40.92
C ALA A 3 -25.84 -34.50 40.06
N PRO A 4 -25.92 -34.57 38.72
CA PRO A 4 -25.22 -33.63 37.86
C PRO A 4 -25.89 -32.25 37.95
N ALA A 5 -25.08 -31.23 38.23
CA ALA A 5 -25.48 -29.85 38.14
C ALA A 5 -25.81 -29.53 36.68
N SER A 6 -27.05 -29.14 36.41
CA SER A 6 -27.49 -28.61 35.13
C SER A 6 -26.74 -27.32 34.83
N SER A 7 -25.84 -27.34 33.86
CA SER A 7 -25.26 -26.14 33.27
C SER A 7 -26.37 -25.36 32.57
N THR A 8 -26.84 -24.29 33.20
CA THR A 8 -27.70 -23.29 32.57
C THR A 8 -26.93 -22.68 31.40
N SER A 9 -27.31 -23.05 30.18
CA SER A 9 -26.91 -22.33 28.97
C SER A 9 -27.45 -20.90 29.11
N ALA A 10 -26.56 -19.94 29.29
CA ALA A 10 -26.93 -18.53 29.21
C ALA A 10 -27.42 -18.29 27.77
N THR A 11 -28.73 -18.22 27.59
CA THR A 11 -29.38 -17.72 26.38
C THR A 11 -28.92 -16.28 26.18
N THR A 12 -27.96 -16.07 25.29
CA THR A 12 -27.59 -14.74 24.79
C THR A 12 -28.82 -14.11 24.17
N ALA A 13 -29.20 -12.92 24.64
CA ALA A 13 -30.29 -12.16 24.04
C ALA A 13 -30.04 -11.98 22.52
N PRO A 14 -31.08 -12.00 21.68
CA PRO A 14 -30.92 -11.85 20.23
C PRO A 14 -30.26 -10.52 19.90
N PHE A 15 -29.31 -10.52 18.96
CA PHE A 15 -28.62 -9.31 18.49
C PHE A 15 -29.63 -8.33 17.88
N ARG A 16 -29.60 -7.08 18.34
CA ARG A 16 -30.50 -6.02 17.88
C ARG A 16 -29.68 -4.88 17.29
N ILE A 17 -29.65 -4.81 15.97
CA ILE A 17 -28.89 -3.80 15.23
C ILE A 17 -29.20 -2.36 15.67
N ASN A 18 -30.47 -2.03 15.95
CA ASN A 18 -30.83 -0.67 16.40
C ASN A 18 -30.23 -0.31 17.77
N GLU A 19 -30.12 -1.28 18.69
CA GLU A 19 -29.47 -1.06 20.00
C GLU A 19 -27.95 -0.93 19.85
N PHE A 20 -27.36 -1.70 18.93
CA PHE A 20 -25.95 -1.57 18.56
C PHE A 20 -25.64 -0.17 18.00
N LEU A 21 -26.41 0.29 17.00
CA LEU A 21 -26.27 1.64 16.44
C LEU A 21 -26.45 2.73 17.49
N PHE A 22 -27.49 2.62 18.33
CA PHE A 22 -27.77 3.58 19.39
C PHE A 22 -26.60 3.67 20.38
N THR A 23 -26.02 2.54 20.77
CA THR A 23 -24.86 2.47 21.66
C THR A 23 -23.69 3.29 21.12
N LYS A 24 -23.28 3.05 19.86
CA LYS A 24 -22.15 3.80 19.26
C LYS A 24 -22.47 5.27 19.09
N ARG A 25 -23.69 5.61 18.65
CA ARG A 25 -24.14 7.00 18.49
C ARG A 25 -24.04 7.80 19.80
N GLN A 26 -24.21 7.14 20.95
CA GLN A 26 -24.06 7.75 22.28
C GLN A 26 -22.60 7.81 22.78
N GLY A 27 -21.62 7.48 21.95
CA GLY A 27 -20.20 7.45 22.32
C GLY A 27 -19.84 6.31 23.28
N LYS A 28 -20.71 5.29 23.43
CA LYS A 28 -20.46 4.16 24.33
C LYS A 28 -19.72 3.04 23.59
N PRO A 29 -18.82 2.30 24.28
CA PRO A 29 -18.12 1.19 23.67
C PRO A 29 -19.05 0.00 23.46
N HIS A 30 -18.80 -0.77 22.40
CA HIS A 30 -19.39 -2.09 22.20
C HIS A 30 -18.65 -3.13 23.04
N SER A 31 -19.40 -4.15 23.48
CA SER A 31 -18.78 -5.35 24.03
C SER A 31 -18.17 -6.19 22.90
N PRO A 32 -17.14 -7.01 23.18
CA PRO A 32 -16.55 -7.86 22.17
C PRO A 32 -17.55 -8.79 21.47
N GLY A 33 -18.46 -9.39 22.25
CA GLY A 33 -19.51 -10.26 21.72
C GLY A 33 -20.47 -9.54 20.76
N HIS A 34 -20.81 -8.27 21.01
CA HIS A 34 -21.66 -7.50 20.09
C HIS A 34 -20.95 -7.16 18.77
N ILE A 35 -19.63 -6.95 18.80
CA ILE A 35 -18.85 -6.72 17.57
C ILE A 35 -18.83 -8.00 16.71
N ARG A 36 -18.61 -9.17 17.32
CA ARG A 36 -18.68 -10.46 16.60
C ARG A 36 -20.05 -10.69 15.99
N GLN A 37 -21.11 -10.52 16.77
CA GLN A 37 -22.49 -10.67 16.28
C GLN A 37 -22.79 -9.69 15.13
N PHE A 38 -22.27 -8.45 15.19
CA PHE A 38 -22.43 -7.50 14.10
C PHE A 38 -21.73 -7.98 12.81
N ILE A 39 -20.50 -8.49 12.91
CA ILE A 39 -19.77 -9.01 11.73
C ILE A 39 -20.41 -10.31 11.20
N GLU A 40 -20.86 -11.20 12.08
CA GLU A 40 -21.59 -12.42 11.70
C GLU A 40 -22.89 -12.09 10.94
N ALA A 41 -23.70 -11.19 11.50
CA ALA A 41 -24.96 -10.74 10.88
C ALA A 41 -24.70 -9.93 9.59
N LEU A 42 -23.60 -9.17 9.52
CA LEU A 42 -23.14 -8.54 8.28
C LEU A 42 -22.81 -9.60 7.23
N MET A 43 -22.08 -10.66 7.59
CA MET A 43 -21.70 -11.71 6.64
C MET A 43 -22.88 -12.61 6.23
N ALA A 44 -23.91 -12.71 7.07
CA ALA A 44 -25.14 -13.46 6.80
C ALA A 44 -26.20 -12.67 6.02
N ASP A 45 -25.89 -11.45 5.55
CA ASP A 45 -26.86 -10.56 4.87
C ASP A 45 -28.09 -10.19 5.71
N GLU A 46 -28.00 -10.31 7.04
CA GLU A 46 -29.11 -10.00 7.96
C GLU A 46 -29.22 -8.50 8.28
N ILE A 47 -28.17 -7.72 7.96
CA ILE A 47 -28.12 -6.28 8.16
C ILE A 47 -28.12 -5.57 6.80
N PRO A 48 -29.11 -4.72 6.49
CA PRO A 48 -29.11 -3.93 5.27
C PRO A 48 -28.02 -2.86 5.29
N ASP A 49 -27.49 -2.54 4.10
CA ASP A 49 -26.36 -1.62 3.92
C ASP A 49 -26.56 -0.23 4.55
N TYR A 50 -27.80 0.27 4.60
CA TYR A 50 -28.08 1.56 5.22
C TYR A 50 -27.84 1.57 6.74
N GLN A 51 -28.01 0.43 7.43
CA GLN A 51 -27.70 0.31 8.86
C GLN A 51 -26.19 0.17 9.08
N VAL A 52 -25.50 -0.57 8.22
CA VAL A 52 -24.03 -0.66 8.25
C VAL A 52 -23.41 0.71 8.03
N SER A 53 -23.90 1.44 7.02
CA SER A 53 -23.48 2.82 6.72
C SER A 53 -23.72 3.78 7.90
N ALA A 54 -24.86 3.64 8.59
CA ALA A 54 -25.15 4.43 9.79
C ALA A 54 -24.16 4.12 10.94
N TRP A 55 -23.76 2.86 11.10
CA TRP A 55 -22.73 2.48 12.07
C TRP A 55 -21.36 3.05 11.70
N LEU A 56 -20.94 2.92 10.43
CA LEU A 56 -19.68 3.47 9.92
C LEU A 56 -19.58 4.98 10.21
N MET A 57 -20.65 5.73 9.95
CA MET A 57 -20.68 7.16 10.25
C MET A 57 -20.65 7.43 11.76
N ALA A 58 -21.33 6.62 12.58
CA ALA A 58 -21.25 6.75 14.03
C ALA A 58 -19.83 6.52 14.56
N VAL A 59 -19.08 5.58 13.97
CA VAL A 59 -17.65 5.37 14.25
C VAL A 59 -16.82 6.56 13.81
N CYS A 60 -17.04 7.14 12.62
CA CYS A 60 -16.33 8.35 12.20
C CYS A 60 -16.53 9.53 13.18
N CYS A 61 -17.70 9.65 13.80
CA CYS A 61 -18.00 10.73 14.74
C CYS A 61 -17.49 10.46 16.16
N GLN A 62 -17.47 9.20 16.62
CA GLN A 62 -17.25 8.85 18.04
C GLN A 62 -15.96 8.05 18.27
N GLY A 63 -15.35 7.52 17.22
CA GLY A 63 -14.22 6.60 17.27
C GLY A 63 -14.58 5.21 17.79
N LEU A 64 -13.55 4.36 17.83
CA LEU A 64 -13.53 3.11 18.57
C LEU A 64 -12.41 3.20 19.61
N SER A 65 -12.63 2.59 20.77
CA SER A 65 -11.52 2.30 21.68
C SER A 65 -10.55 1.28 21.05
N GLU A 66 -9.35 1.19 21.61
CA GLU A 66 -8.36 0.20 21.18
C GLU A 66 -8.92 -1.23 21.28
N ALA A 67 -9.60 -1.56 22.39
CA ALA A 67 -10.23 -2.87 22.59
C ALA A 67 -11.30 -3.18 21.54
N GLU A 68 -12.12 -2.20 21.16
CA GLU A 68 -13.10 -2.36 20.08
C GLU A 68 -12.41 -2.53 18.72
N THR A 69 -11.32 -1.82 18.47
CA THR A 69 -10.56 -1.91 17.21
C THR A 69 -9.89 -3.27 17.09
N VAL A 70 -9.28 -3.79 18.16
CA VAL A 70 -8.72 -5.15 18.22
C VAL A 70 -9.79 -6.18 17.93
N GLU A 71 -10.96 -6.09 18.58
CA GLU A 71 -12.03 -7.06 18.38
C GLU A 71 -12.62 -6.99 16.97
N LEU A 72 -12.84 -5.78 16.44
CA LEU A 72 -13.32 -5.60 15.07
C LEU A 72 -12.33 -6.23 14.08
N THR A 73 -11.04 -5.99 14.28
CA THR A 73 -9.98 -6.59 13.46
C THR A 73 -10.00 -8.11 13.55
N ALA A 74 -10.09 -8.67 14.76
CA ALA A 74 -10.18 -10.11 14.98
C ALA A 74 -11.38 -10.74 14.28
N ALA A 75 -12.58 -10.15 14.46
CA ALA A 75 -13.80 -10.60 13.81
C ALA A 75 -13.73 -10.52 12.28
N MET A 76 -13.09 -9.48 11.73
CA MET A 76 -12.84 -9.37 10.29
C MET A 76 -11.88 -10.46 9.79
N ILE A 77 -10.84 -10.81 10.54
CA ILE A 77 -9.94 -11.92 10.20
C ILE A 77 -10.71 -13.25 10.23
N ASP A 78 -11.55 -13.47 11.24
CA ASP A 78 -12.36 -14.69 11.41
C ASP A 78 -13.51 -14.82 10.40
N SER A 79 -13.83 -13.77 9.64
CA SER A 79 -14.92 -13.78 8.65
C SER A 79 -14.65 -14.65 7.41
N GLY A 80 -13.42 -15.13 7.22
CA GLY A 80 -13.03 -15.93 6.07
C GLY A 80 -11.89 -16.90 6.36
N GLN A 81 -11.19 -17.34 5.31
CA GLN A 81 -10.03 -18.20 5.43
C GLN A 81 -8.82 -17.44 5.99
N ARG A 82 -7.89 -18.21 6.55
CA ARG A 82 -6.56 -17.75 6.97
C ARG A 82 -5.51 -18.55 6.24
N LEU A 83 -4.54 -17.85 5.66
CA LEU A 83 -3.42 -18.50 5.00
C LEU A 83 -2.43 -19.01 6.04
N HIS A 84 -2.13 -20.31 5.97
CA HIS A 84 -1.16 -20.97 6.84
C HIS A 84 0.02 -21.48 6.01
N PHE A 85 1.23 -21.03 6.38
CA PHE A 85 2.49 -21.47 5.79
C PHE A 85 3.19 -22.48 6.71
N ASP A 86 3.99 -23.36 6.11
CA ASP A 86 4.82 -24.31 6.85
C ASP A 86 5.79 -23.58 7.78
N GLU A 87 6.01 -24.13 8.97
CA GLU A 87 6.91 -23.54 9.99
C GLU A 87 8.33 -23.31 9.45
N ALA A 88 8.79 -24.12 8.49
CA ALA A 88 10.09 -23.96 7.85
C ALA A 88 10.23 -22.68 7.01
N LEU A 89 9.11 -22.10 6.56
CA LEU A 89 9.10 -20.84 5.80
C LEU A 89 8.98 -19.61 6.70
N LYS A 90 8.64 -19.79 7.98
CA LYS A 90 8.41 -18.66 8.88
C LYS A 90 9.73 -17.99 9.32
N PRO A 91 9.70 -16.68 9.64
CA PRO A 91 8.52 -15.80 9.60
C PRO A 91 8.16 -15.37 8.17
N ILE A 92 6.85 -15.31 7.88
CA ILE A 92 6.34 -14.70 6.65
C ILE A 92 6.29 -13.18 6.83
N VAL A 93 6.92 -12.46 5.91
CA VAL A 93 7.03 -11.00 5.95
C VAL A 93 6.09 -10.38 4.93
N ASP A 94 5.36 -9.33 5.32
CA ASP A 94 4.59 -8.49 4.41
C ASP A 94 4.92 -7.00 4.67
N LYS A 95 4.86 -6.20 3.60
CA LYS A 95 4.83 -4.74 3.69
C LYS A 95 3.54 -4.21 3.12
N HIS A 96 2.97 -3.21 3.78
CA HIS A 96 1.86 -2.46 3.21
C HIS A 96 2.15 -0.96 3.23
N SER A 97 1.65 -0.25 2.24
CA SER A 97 1.61 1.21 2.28
C SER A 97 0.18 1.67 2.22
N THR A 98 -0.13 2.78 2.89
CA THR A 98 -1.41 3.47 2.78
C THR A 98 -1.68 4.03 1.38
N GLY A 99 -0.70 3.97 0.47
CA GLY A 99 -0.80 4.45 -0.90
C GLY A 99 -0.19 5.84 -1.05
N GLY A 100 0.55 6.02 -2.14
CA GLY A 100 1.21 7.26 -2.49
C GLY A 100 1.53 7.32 -3.98
N VAL A 101 1.82 8.52 -4.46
CA VAL A 101 2.11 8.77 -5.88
C VAL A 101 3.55 8.36 -6.19
N GLY A 102 3.72 7.52 -7.21
CA GLY A 102 5.02 6.94 -7.52
C GLY A 102 5.51 5.94 -6.46
N ASP A 103 4.63 5.40 -5.60
CA ASP A 103 5.07 4.42 -4.61
C ASP A 103 5.29 3.04 -5.26
N LYS A 104 6.52 2.81 -5.73
CA LYS A 104 7.01 1.52 -6.23
C LYS A 104 7.87 0.76 -5.23
N THR A 105 7.88 1.17 -3.95
CA THR A 105 8.69 0.52 -2.91
C THR A 105 8.45 -0.98 -2.81
N THR A 106 7.21 -1.46 -2.99
CA THR A 106 6.91 -2.91 -2.96
C THR A 106 7.70 -3.69 -4.02
N LEU A 107 7.91 -3.11 -5.20
CA LEU A 107 8.62 -3.76 -6.31
C LEU A 107 10.13 -3.88 -6.04
N VAL A 108 10.68 -3.02 -5.19
CA VAL A 108 12.10 -2.99 -4.85
C VAL A 108 12.37 -3.73 -3.52
N LEU A 109 11.58 -3.40 -2.49
CA LEU A 109 11.77 -3.90 -1.13
C LEU A 109 11.52 -5.41 -1.02
N MET A 110 10.49 -5.95 -1.69
CA MET A 110 10.17 -7.38 -1.53
C MET A 110 11.30 -8.27 -2.07
N PRO A 111 11.88 -8.01 -3.27
CA PRO A 111 13.07 -8.72 -3.73
C PRO A 111 14.29 -8.56 -2.81
N MET A 112 14.50 -7.37 -2.23
CA MET A 112 15.59 -7.18 -1.28
C MET A 112 15.42 -8.05 -0.02
N LEU A 113 14.20 -8.15 0.51
CA LEU A 113 13.91 -9.02 1.67
C LEU A 113 14.07 -10.51 1.32
N ALA A 114 13.64 -10.91 0.12
CA ALA A 114 13.84 -12.27 -0.38
C ALA A 114 15.33 -12.60 -0.53
N ALA A 115 16.13 -11.66 -1.06
CA ALA A 115 17.59 -11.79 -1.16
C ALA A 115 18.28 -11.90 0.21
N CYS A 116 17.69 -11.31 1.26
CA CYS A 116 18.11 -11.51 2.65
C CYS A 116 17.69 -12.87 3.24
N GLY A 117 16.99 -13.72 2.48
CA GLY A 117 16.54 -15.05 2.89
C GLY A 117 15.26 -15.04 3.73
N LEU A 118 14.39 -14.05 3.53
CA LEU A 118 13.05 -14.02 4.14
C LEU A 118 12.01 -14.51 3.12
N HIS A 119 10.89 -15.03 3.61
CA HIS A 119 9.78 -15.46 2.76
C HIS A 119 8.68 -14.40 2.74
N ILE A 120 8.17 -14.08 1.56
CA ILE A 120 7.21 -12.99 1.35
C ILE A 120 6.00 -13.49 0.57
N ALA A 121 4.84 -13.41 1.19
CA ALA A 121 3.54 -13.65 0.55
C ALA A 121 2.78 -12.34 0.42
N LYS A 122 2.90 -11.69 -0.74
CA LYS A 122 2.34 -10.35 -0.95
C LYS A 122 0.98 -10.44 -1.62
N LEU A 123 -0.07 -10.08 -0.89
CA LEU A 123 -1.36 -9.73 -1.49
C LEU A 123 -1.51 -8.22 -1.60
N SER A 124 -1.71 -7.75 -2.84
CA SER A 124 -1.83 -6.34 -3.20
C SER A 124 -3.20 -6.04 -3.81
N GLY A 125 -3.68 -4.82 -3.59
CA GLY A 125 -4.86 -4.30 -4.26
C GLY A 125 -4.51 -3.76 -5.65
N ARG A 126 -5.55 -3.55 -6.46
CA ARG A 126 -5.50 -2.72 -7.67
C ARG A 126 -5.65 -1.25 -7.30
N GLY A 127 -5.19 -0.34 -8.16
CA GLY A 127 -5.27 1.10 -7.96
C GLY A 127 -6.71 1.58 -8.04
N LEU A 128 -7.13 2.35 -7.04
CA LEU A 128 -8.37 3.13 -7.01
C LEU A 128 -8.02 4.59 -6.64
N GLY A 129 -8.73 5.55 -7.24
CA GLY A 129 -8.48 6.97 -7.03
C GLY A 129 -7.33 7.51 -7.88
N PHE A 130 -6.32 8.11 -7.23
CA PHE A 130 -5.15 8.73 -7.87
C PHE A 130 -3.84 7.96 -7.66
N THR A 131 -3.85 6.85 -6.90
CA THR A 131 -2.64 6.03 -6.70
C THR A 131 -2.69 4.79 -7.58
N GLY A 132 -1.59 4.47 -8.28
CA GLY A 132 -1.46 3.24 -9.05
C GLY A 132 -1.22 2.03 -8.14
N GLY A 133 -1.95 0.93 -8.36
CA GLY A 133 -1.81 -0.29 -7.56
C GLY A 133 -0.63 -1.15 -8.00
N THR A 134 0.06 -1.80 -7.06
CA THR A 134 1.22 -2.67 -7.38
C THR A 134 0.86 -3.79 -8.35
N ALA A 135 -0.34 -4.38 -8.25
CA ALA A 135 -0.79 -5.43 -9.16
C ALA A 135 -0.93 -4.91 -10.61
N ASP A 136 -1.49 -3.71 -10.79
CA ASP A 136 -1.63 -3.11 -12.13
C ASP A 136 -0.25 -2.78 -12.74
N LYS A 137 0.75 -2.41 -11.91
CA LYS A 137 2.13 -2.17 -12.38
C LYS A 137 2.76 -3.45 -12.91
N LEU A 138 2.59 -4.58 -12.20
CA LEU A 138 3.16 -5.87 -12.61
C LEU A 138 2.53 -6.43 -13.88
N GLU A 139 1.27 -6.09 -14.19
CA GLU A 139 0.63 -6.46 -15.46
C GLU A 139 1.28 -5.80 -16.69
N ALA A 140 2.14 -4.79 -16.50
CA ALA A 140 2.98 -4.25 -17.58
C ALA A 140 4.08 -5.23 -18.01
N ILE A 141 4.43 -6.22 -17.17
CA ILE A 141 5.39 -7.27 -17.51
C ILE A 141 4.67 -8.33 -18.35
N PRO A 142 5.09 -8.56 -19.61
CA PRO A 142 4.44 -9.56 -20.46
C PRO A 142 4.42 -10.94 -19.81
N GLY A 143 3.22 -11.52 -19.71
CA GLY A 143 2.99 -12.88 -19.18
C GLY A 143 2.90 -12.97 -17.65
N PHE A 144 3.21 -11.91 -16.90
CA PHE A 144 3.19 -11.96 -15.44
C PHE A 144 1.77 -12.19 -14.91
N ASN A 145 1.57 -13.25 -14.13
CA ASN A 145 0.28 -13.57 -13.55
C ASN A 145 0.15 -13.07 -12.10
N VAL A 146 -0.71 -12.07 -11.89
CA VAL A 146 -1.08 -11.58 -10.54
C VAL A 146 -2.31 -12.29 -9.95
N ASN A 147 -3.05 -13.06 -10.76
CA ASN A 147 -4.27 -13.74 -10.33
C ASN A 147 -3.91 -15.17 -9.87
N LEU A 148 -3.45 -15.26 -8.63
CA LEU A 148 -3.04 -16.51 -8.00
C LEU A 148 -4.12 -16.98 -7.02
N ASP A 149 -4.45 -18.27 -7.04
CA ASP A 149 -5.14 -18.88 -5.91
C ASP A 149 -4.18 -19.04 -4.72
N LEU A 150 -4.75 -19.34 -3.54
CA LEU A 150 -3.99 -19.39 -2.29
C LEU A 150 -2.94 -20.52 -2.26
N ASP A 151 -3.22 -21.66 -2.87
CA ASP A 151 -2.30 -22.80 -2.92
C ASP A 151 -1.12 -22.55 -3.88
N THR A 152 -1.38 -21.93 -5.02
CA THR A 152 -0.36 -21.48 -5.98
C THR A 152 0.53 -20.41 -5.33
N LEU A 153 -0.06 -19.44 -4.63
CA LEU A 153 0.70 -18.43 -3.89
C LEU A 153 1.65 -19.09 -2.88
N LYS A 154 1.16 -20.04 -2.07
CA LYS A 154 2.00 -20.76 -1.11
C LYS A 154 3.13 -21.54 -1.77
N SER A 155 2.82 -22.23 -2.87
CA SER A 155 3.81 -23.03 -3.61
C SER A 155 4.91 -22.16 -4.20
N LEU A 156 4.55 -20.99 -4.75
CA LEU A 156 5.50 -20.02 -5.27
C LEU A 156 6.40 -19.46 -4.15
N VAL A 157 5.84 -19.09 -2.99
CA VAL A 157 6.63 -18.63 -1.84
C VAL A 157 7.63 -19.69 -1.40
N ALA A 158 7.23 -20.96 -1.35
CA ALA A 158 8.13 -22.06 -1.00
C ALA A 158 9.25 -22.28 -2.05
N GLN A 159 8.97 -21.98 -3.32
CA GLN A 159 9.89 -22.19 -4.43
C GLN A 159 10.89 -21.02 -4.63
N SER A 160 10.41 -19.78 -4.62
CA SER A 160 11.18 -18.59 -4.99
C SER A 160 11.48 -17.67 -3.80
N GLY A 161 10.90 -17.93 -2.62
CA GLY A 161 10.95 -17.02 -1.47
C GLY A 161 9.99 -15.83 -1.56
N LEU A 162 9.42 -15.56 -2.73
CA LEU A 162 8.61 -14.37 -2.97
C LEU A 162 7.52 -14.64 -4.02
N ALA A 163 6.28 -14.34 -3.65
CA ALA A 163 5.17 -14.29 -4.59
C ALA A 163 4.29 -13.06 -4.34
N LEU A 164 3.73 -12.50 -5.42
CA LEU A 164 2.81 -11.37 -5.37
C LEU A 164 1.53 -11.65 -6.15
N GLY A 165 0.42 -11.68 -5.43
CA GLY A 165 -0.93 -11.84 -5.99
C GLY A 165 -1.87 -10.69 -5.69
N THR A 166 -3.03 -10.71 -6.33
CA THR A 166 -4.17 -9.85 -5.99
C THR A 166 -4.95 -10.39 -4.80
N GLN A 167 -5.58 -9.51 -4.03
CA GLN A 167 -6.50 -9.91 -2.97
C GLN A 167 -7.56 -10.92 -3.46
N THR A 168 -7.80 -11.95 -2.67
CA THR A 168 -8.86 -12.94 -2.90
C THR A 168 -10.06 -12.64 -2.03
N ALA A 169 -11.27 -13.00 -2.47
CA ALA A 169 -12.49 -12.83 -1.69
C ALA A 169 -12.53 -13.77 -0.46
N GLU A 170 -11.62 -14.73 -0.38
CA GLU A 170 -11.57 -15.73 0.69
C GLU A 170 -10.93 -15.18 1.98
N LEU A 171 -10.10 -14.14 1.91
CA LEU A 171 -9.36 -13.61 3.05
C LEU A 171 -10.01 -12.33 3.59
N ALA A 172 -10.49 -12.39 4.83
CA ALA A 172 -11.18 -11.30 5.52
C ALA A 172 -12.33 -10.66 4.70
N PRO A 173 -13.30 -11.42 4.17
CA PRO A 173 -14.37 -10.91 3.31
C PRO A 173 -15.24 -9.81 3.94
N ALA A 174 -15.36 -9.76 5.27
CA ALA A 174 -16.04 -8.67 5.96
C ALA A 174 -15.40 -7.30 5.66
N ASP A 175 -14.07 -7.25 5.49
CA ASP A 175 -13.37 -6.03 5.09
C ASP A 175 -13.82 -5.53 3.72
N ALA A 176 -13.94 -6.43 2.74
CA ALA A 176 -14.36 -6.04 1.40
C ALA A 176 -15.76 -5.41 1.41
N ARG A 177 -16.68 -5.96 2.20
CA ARG A 177 -18.04 -5.43 2.37
C ARG A 177 -18.06 -4.08 3.09
N LEU A 178 -17.33 -3.96 4.19
CA LEU A 178 -17.22 -2.69 4.92
C LEU A 178 -16.52 -1.61 4.07
N TYR A 179 -15.44 -1.95 3.38
CA TYR A 179 -14.70 -1.01 2.53
C TYR A 179 -15.55 -0.51 1.36
N ALA A 180 -16.32 -1.39 0.69
CA ALA A 180 -17.21 -1.00 -0.40
C ALA A 180 -18.23 0.06 0.04
N LEU A 181 -18.79 -0.07 1.24
CA LEU A 181 -19.68 0.93 1.81
C LEU A 181 -18.94 2.19 2.23
N ARG A 182 -17.74 2.06 2.82
CA ARG A 182 -16.92 3.21 3.23
C ARG A 182 -16.58 4.14 2.08
N ASP A 183 -16.23 3.57 0.93
CA ASP A 183 -15.84 4.27 -0.29
C ASP A 183 -16.94 5.18 -0.84
N VAL A 184 -18.21 4.80 -0.66
CA VAL A 184 -19.38 5.54 -1.19
C VAL A 184 -20.17 6.31 -0.13
N THR A 185 -19.72 6.30 1.12
CA THR A 185 -20.41 6.99 2.24
C THR A 185 -19.54 8.03 2.94
N ALA A 186 -18.38 8.36 2.37
CA ALA A 186 -17.40 9.28 2.98
C ALA A 186 -16.93 8.84 4.39
N THR A 187 -16.88 7.53 4.65
CA THR A 187 -16.45 6.96 5.94
C THR A 187 -15.11 6.21 5.82
N VAL A 188 -14.35 6.45 4.75
CA VAL A 188 -12.99 5.89 4.61
C VAL A 188 -12.06 6.46 5.69
N ASN A 189 -12.15 7.77 5.98
CA ASN A 189 -11.23 8.52 6.84
C ASN A 189 -11.55 8.40 8.34
N SER A 190 -11.45 7.18 8.89
CA SER A 190 -11.43 6.90 10.33
C SER A 190 -10.22 6.02 10.62
N ILE A 191 -9.37 6.44 11.56
CA ILE A 191 -8.14 5.73 11.90
C ILE A 191 -8.45 4.30 12.32
N GLU A 192 -9.47 4.08 13.13
CA GLU A 192 -9.83 2.78 13.68
C GLU A 192 -10.35 1.83 12.59
N LEU A 193 -11.17 2.34 11.66
CA LEU A 193 -11.65 1.57 10.51
C LEU A 193 -10.52 1.26 9.52
N ILE A 194 -9.57 2.18 9.33
CA ILE A 194 -8.39 1.97 8.49
C ILE A 194 -7.48 0.92 9.11
N THR A 195 -7.20 1.03 10.41
CA THR A 195 -6.41 0.05 11.16
C THR A 195 -7.03 -1.33 11.05
N ALA A 196 -8.33 -1.49 11.36
CA ALA A 196 -8.99 -2.78 11.28
C ALA A 196 -8.98 -3.35 9.86
N SER A 197 -9.19 -2.48 8.85
CA SER A 197 -9.13 -2.86 7.44
C SER A 197 -7.75 -3.35 7.02
N ILE A 198 -6.69 -2.58 7.31
CA ILE A 198 -5.32 -2.93 6.90
C ILE A 198 -4.88 -4.19 7.63
N VAL A 199 -4.93 -4.18 8.97
CA VAL A 199 -4.37 -5.25 9.81
C VAL A 199 -5.09 -6.58 9.55
N SER A 200 -6.41 -6.60 9.45
CA SER A 200 -7.16 -7.84 9.22
C SER A 200 -6.71 -8.58 7.95
N LYS A 201 -6.58 -7.87 6.83
CA LYS A 201 -6.09 -8.44 5.56
C LYS A 201 -4.67 -8.97 5.66
N LYS A 202 -3.79 -8.27 6.40
CA LYS A 202 -2.39 -8.68 6.56
C LYS A 202 -2.27 -9.96 7.39
N ILE A 203 -3.02 -10.04 8.49
CA ILE A 203 -3.02 -11.22 9.36
C ILE A 203 -3.72 -12.41 8.69
N ALA A 204 -4.84 -12.18 7.99
CA ALA A 204 -5.53 -13.23 7.24
C ALA A 204 -4.65 -13.82 6.12
N ALA A 205 -3.77 -13.02 5.52
CA ALA A 205 -2.78 -13.47 4.55
C ALA A 205 -1.58 -14.21 5.15
N GLY A 206 -1.57 -14.47 6.47
CA GLY A 206 -0.56 -15.30 7.13
C GLY A 206 0.76 -14.58 7.48
N ALA A 207 0.79 -13.25 7.44
CA ALA A 207 1.99 -12.49 7.79
C ALA A 207 2.30 -12.58 9.31
N ASP A 208 3.54 -12.91 9.64
CA ASP A 208 4.07 -12.93 11.00
C ASP A 208 4.74 -11.60 11.37
N VAL A 209 5.41 -11.00 10.38
CA VAL A 209 6.08 -9.69 10.47
C VAL A 209 5.47 -8.75 9.44
N ILE A 210 5.03 -7.57 9.87
CA ILE A 210 4.37 -6.59 9.02
C ILE A 210 5.06 -5.23 9.17
N VAL A 211 5.53 -4.68 8.05
CA VAL A 211 6.03 -3.30 8.00
C VAL A 211 5.05 -2.41 7.27
N LEU A 212 4.64 -1.32 7.91
CA LEU A 212 3.72 -0.35 7.36
C LEU A 212 4.45 0.94 6.97
N ASP A 213 4.19 1.39 5.76
CA ASP A 213 4.66 2.66 5.21
C ASP A 213 3.46 3.62 5.11
N ILE A 214 3.30 4.45 6.14
CA ILE A 214 2.20 5.40 6.26
C ILE A 214 2.63 6.70 5.60
N LYS A 215 1.99 7.01 4.48
CA LYS A 215 2.28 8.22 3.72
C LYS A 215 1.67 9.43 4.42
N CYS A 216 2.37 10.55 4.40
CA CYS A 216 1.94 11.83 4.95
C CYS A 216 2.15 12.97 3.96
N GLY A 217 1.14 13.83 3.77
CA GLY A 217 1.21 15.04 2.93
C GLY A 217 0.25 15.04 1.74
N SER A 218 0.46 15.95 0.79
CA SER A 218 -0.49 16.25 -0.29
C SER A 218 -0.82 15.05 -1.20
N GLY A 219 0.15 14.16 -1.44
CA GLY A 219 -0.05 12.94 -2.22
C GLY A 219 -0.43 11.71 -1.39
N ALA A 220 -0.72 11.87 -0.09
CA ALA A 220 -1.06 10.79 0.82
C ALA A 220 -2.54 10.76 1.18
N PHE A 221 -2.94 9.67 1.83
CA PHE A 221 -4.24 9.55 2.49
C PHE A 221 -4.30 10.35 3.79
N MET A 222 -3.20 10.36 4.57
CA MET A 222 -3.07 11.20 5.77
C MET A 222 -2.41 12.53 5.39
N GLU A 223 -3.10 13.65 5.59
CA GLU A 223 -2.56 14.96 5.21
C GLU A 223 -1.64 15.55 6.28
N THR A 224 -1.86 15.22 7.55
CA THR A 224 -1.06 15.73 8.67
C THR A 224 -0.18 14.65 9.29
N GLU A 225 1.01 15.06 9.75
CA GLU A 225 1.95 14.14 10.41
C GLU A 225 1.36 13.58 11.72
N ALA A 226 0.60 14.40 12.46
CA ALA A 226 -0.07 13.97 13.68
C ALA A 226 -1.04 12.81 13.41
N ASP A 227 -1.86 12.91 12.36
CA ASP A 227 -2.80 11.83 12.00
C ASP A 227 -2.06 10.59 11.49
N ALA A 228 -1.01 10.78 10.68
CA ALA A 228 -0.17 9.68 10.22
C ALA A 228 0.49 8.91 11.38
N ARG A 229 1.01 9.63 12.39
CA ARG A 229 1.58 9.01 13.60
C ARG A 229 0.52 8.33 14.47
N ARG A 230 -0.68 8.89 14.57
CA ARG A 230 -1.81 8.22 15.27
C ARG A 230 -2.20 6.93 14.58
N LEU A 231 -2.28 6.92 13.25
CA LEU A 231 -2.53 5.70 12.47
C LEU A 231 -1.39 4.67 12.66
N ALA A 232 -0.13 5.12 12.66
CA ALA A 232 1.02 4.27 12.91
C ALA A 232 0.94 3.55 14.26
N ALA A 233 0.65 4.31 15.33
CA ALA A 233 0.51 3.78 16.67
C ALA A 233 -0.68 2.83 16.78
N SER A 234 -1.83 3.17 16.17
CA SER A 234 -3.03 2.33 16.17
C SER A 234 -2.78 0.98 15.50
N CYS A 235 -2.20 0.98 14.29
CA CYS A 235 -1.85 -0.26 13.58
C CYS A 235 -0.88 -1.11 14.39
N GLN A 236 0.19 -0.52 14.92
CA GLN A 236 1.19 -1.25 15.70
C GLN A 236 0.58 -1.87 16.96
N SER A 237 -0.23 -1.12 17.71
CA SER A 237 -0.87 -1.63 18.93
C SER A 237 -1.81 -2.80 18.63
N VAL A 238 -2.67 -2.66 17.62
CA VAL A 238 -3.62 -3.70 17.21
C VAL A 238 -2.92 -4.94 16.66
N GLY A 239 -1.89 -4.76 15.82
CA GLY A 239 -1.09 -5.86 15.29
C GLY A 239 -0.40 -6.66 16.40
N ASN A 240 0.23 -5.97 17.36
CA ASN A 240 0.88 -6.58 18.51
C ASN A 240 -0.13 -7.29 19.43
N ALA A 241 -1.29 -6.68 19.69
CA ALA A 241 -2.37 -7.28 20.48
C ALA A 241 -2.91 -8.59 19.84
N LEU A 242 -2.84 -8.70 18.51
CA LEU A 242 -3.19 -9.89 17.74
C LEU A 242 -2.00 -10.84 17.49
N GLY A 243 -0.90 -10.65 18.20
CA GLY A 243 0.25 -11.55 18.21
C GLY A 243 1.16 -11.47 16.99
N ARG A 244 1.14 -10.35 16.25
CA ARG A 244 2.02 -10.12 15.09
C ARG A 244 3.05 -9.07 15.38
N SER A 245 4.27 -9.27 14.88
CA SER A 245 5.30 -8.24 14.97
C SER A 245 5.01 -7.16 13.93
N MET A 246 4.82 -5.92 14.37
CA MET A 246 4.48 -4.81 13.49
C MET A 246 5.37 -3.60 13.74
N SER A 247 5.88 -3.02 12.65
CA SER A 247 6.56 -1.73 12.66
C SER A 247 5.92 -0.79 11.63
N CYS A 248 5.97 0.50 11.93
CA CYS A 248 5.38 1.55 11.10
C CYS A 248 6.40 2.66 10.90
N LEU A 249 6.59 3.09 9.65
CA LEU A 249 7.32 4.30 9.33
C LEU A 249 6.34 5.31 8.75
N VAL A 250 6.49 6.57 9.14
CA VAL A 250 5.79 7.68 8.48
C VAL A 250 6.74 8.24 7.43
N SER A 251 6.30 8.27 6.17
CA SER A 251 7.09 8.83 5.07
C SER A 251 6.36 9.95 4.35
N SER A 252 7.12 10.96 3.93
CA SER A 252 6.59 12.11 3.19
C SER A 252 6.11 11.71 1.80
N MET A 253 5.01 12.32 1.39
CA MET A 253 4.42 12.25 0.07
C MET A 253 4.06 13.67 -0.42
N ALA A 254 4.87 14.66 -0.02
CA ALA A 254 4.75 16.05 -0.48
C ALA A 254 5.06 16.18 -1.98
N GLN A 255 5.87 15.26 -2.51
CA GLN A 255 6.19 15.08 -3.93
C GLN A 255 6.15 13.59 -4.29
N PRO A 256 6.04 13.22 -5.58
CA PRO A 256 6.08 11.82 -5.99
C PRO A 256 7.35 11.13 -5.45
N LEU A 257 7.23 9.86 -5.04
CA LEU A 257 8.40 9.07 -4.66
C LEU A 257 9.13 8.58 -5.91
N GLY A 258 10.46 8.77 -5.95
CA GLY A 258 11.25 8.53 -7.15
C GLY A 258 10.92 9.54 -8.26
N GLN A 259 11.12 9.18 -9.53
CA GLN A 259 10.88 10.08 -10.66
C GLN A 259 9.66 9.67 -11.48
N SER A 260 9.31 8.39 -11.45
CA SER A 260 8.33 7.81 -12.37
C SER A 260 6.93 7.69 -11.75
N VAL A 261 5.89 8.09 -12.47
CA VAL A 261 4.49 7.89 -12.07
C VAL A 261 3.74 7.25 -13.22
N GLY A 262 3.26 6.02 -13.04
CA GLY A 262 2.64 5.20 -14.09
C GLY A 262 2.77 3.70 -13.82
N HIS A 263 2.71 2.88 -14.86
CA HIS A 263 2.86 1.43 -14.72
C HIS A 263 4.21 0.95 -15.24
N THR A 264 4.41 0.94 -16.56
CA THR A 264 5.70 0.52 -17.16
C THR A 264 6.86 1.38 -16.65
N LEU A 265 6.67 2.70 -16.57
CA LEU A 265 7.66 3.62 -16.01
C LEU A 265 8.08 3.24 -14.58
N GLU A 266 7.15 2.84 -13.73
CA GLU A 266 7.46 2.46 -12.34
C GLU A 266 8.12 1.09 -12.24
N ILE A 267 7.83 0.17 -13.16
CA ILE A 267 8.57 -1.10 -13.28
C ILE A 267 10.01 -0.84 -13.72
N ILE A 268 10.22 0.01 -14.72
CA ILE A 268 11.56 0.41 -15.18
C ILE A 268 12.36 1.02 -14.03
N GLU A 269 11.79 1.99 -13.32
CA GLU A 269 12.48 2.63 -12.21
C GLU A 269 12.76 1.66 -11.05
N ALA A 270 11.86 0.70 -10.78
CA ALA A 270 12.12 -0.35 -9.80
C ALA A 270 13.30 -1.25 -10.23
N ILE A 271 13.38 -1.65 -11.49
CA ILE A 271 14.50 -2.46 -12.02
C ILE A 271 15.81 -1.66 -11.97
N GLU A 272 15.82 -0.40 -12.40
CA GLU A 272 17.00 0.46 -12.29
C GLU A 272 17.42 0.67 -10.84
N THR A 273 16.46 0.75 -9.92
CA THR A 273 16.76 0.78 -8.49
C THR A 273 17.41 -0.51 -8.02
N LEU A 274 16.89 -1.67 -8.43
CA LEU A 274 17.47 -2.99 -8.12
C LEU A 274 18.86 -3.20 -8.75
N LYS A 275 19.17 -2.49 -9.84
CA LYS A 275 20.52 -2.36 -10.42
C LYS A 275 21.41 -1.33 -9.70
N ASN A 276 20.93 -0.75 -8.60
CA ASN A 276 21.54 0.33 -7.82
C ASN A 276 21.62 1.71 -8.52
N ASN A 277 20.99 1.88 -9.69
CA ASN A 277 20.96 3.12 -10.49
C ASN A 277 19.73 4.01 -10.24
N GLY A 278 18.84 3.62 -9.33
CA GLY A 278 17.58 4.32 -9.09
C GLY A 278 17.69 5.64 -8.29
N PRO A 279 16.55 6.33 -8.09
CA PRO A 279 16.45 7.54 -7.28
C PRO A 279 16.85 7.32 -5.80
N GLN A 280 17.51 8.31 -5.20
CA GLN A 280 18.02 8.19 -3.83
C GLN A 280 16.94 8.17 -2.76
N ASP A 281 15.83 8.87 -2.97
CA ASP A 281 14.66 8.87 -2.07
C ASP A 281 14.04 7.47 -1.99
N LEU A 282 13.81 6.83 -3.14
CA LEU A 282 13.30 5.46 -3.21
C LEU A 282 14.23 4.45 -2.54
N LYS A 283 15.55 4.51 -2.83
CA LYS A 283 16.56 3.66 -2.18
C LYS A 283 16.55 3.82 -0.67
N THR A 284 16.58 5.07 -0.20
CA THR A 284 16.60 5.39 1.23
C THR A 284 15.37 4.83 1.95
N LEU A 285 14.18 4.97 1.37
CA LEU A 285 12.96 4.45 1.95
C LEU A 285 12.92 2.92 1.95
N CYS A 286 13.34 2.26 0.86
CA CYS A 286 13.39 0.79 0.79
C CYS A 286 14.38 0.23 1.82
N VAL A 287 15.56 0.82 1.96
CA VAL A 287 16.54 0.39 2.98
C VAL A 287 16.00 0.58 4.39
N ALA A 288 15.31 1.69 4.68
CA ALA A 288 14.73 1.95 6.00
C ALA A 288 13.61 0.95 6.34
N LEU A 289 12.65 0.75 5.43
CA LEU A 289 11.55 -0.22 5.62
C LEU A 289 12.09 -1.65 5.75
N GLY A 290 13.08 -2.01 4.94
CA GLY A 290 13.67 -3.35 4.97
C GLY A 290 14.50 -3.62 6.21
N ALA A 291 15.20 -2.61 6.74
CA ALA A 291 15.92 -2.75 7.99
C ALA A 291 14.96 -3.05 9.16
N GLU A 292 13.81 -2.38 9.20
CA GLU A 292 12.76 -2.69 10.18
C GLU A 292 12.20 -4.10 9.99
N ALA A 293 11.87 -4.50 8.75
CA ALA A 293 11.36 -5.83 8.47
C ALA A 293 12.35 -6.93 8.90
N LEU A 294 13.62 -6.75 8.57
CA LEU A 294 14.69 -7.70 8.86
C LEU A 294 14.99 -7.77 10.35
N HIS A 295 15.00 -6.63 11.06
CA HIS A 295 15.16 -6.59 12.51
C HIS A 295 14.00 -7.33 13.21
N GLN A 296 12.76 -7.09 12.79
CA GLN A 296 11.58 -7.75 13.36
C GLN A 296 11.54 -9.25 13.06
N ALA A 297 11.97 -9.66 11.86
CA ALA A 297 12.06 -11.07 11.48
C ALA A 297 13.23 -11.80 12.16
N ARG A 298 14.29 -11.07 12.54
CA ARG A 298 15.51 -11.61 13.16
C ARG A 298 15.95 -10.68 14.30
N PRO A 299 15.29 -10.71 15.47
CA PRO A 299 15.53 -9.77 16.58
C PRO A 299 16.98 -9.69 17.09
N GLN A 300 17.78 -10.72 16.83
CA GLN A 300 19.23 -10.76 17.12
C GLN A 300 20.07 -9.84 16.21
N THR A 301 19.50 -9.38 15.09
CA THR A 301 20.18 -8.50 14.12
C THR A 301 19.96 -7.06 14.54
N SER A 302 21.02 -6.30 14.85
CA SER A 302 20.86 -4.87 15.19
C SER A 302 20.31 -4.08 13.99
N HIS A 303 19.66 -2.94 14.24
CA HIS A 303 19.16 -2.07 13.16
C HIS A 303 20.29 -1.65 12.20
N GLU A 304 21.50 -1.40 12.71
CA GLU A 304 22.67 -1.06 11.89
C GLU A 304 23.07 -2.23 10.97
N ALA A 305 23.16 -3.45 11.51
CA ALA A 305 23.47 -4.64 10.73
C ALA A 305 22.37 -4.95 9.70
N ALA A 306 21.09 -4.76 10.07
CA ALA A 306 19.97 -4.93 9.17
C ALA A 306 20.04 -3.93 8.01
N ARG A 307 20.31 -2.65 8.30
CA ARG A 307 20.51 -1.61 7.28
C ARG A 307 21.66 -1.96 6.33
N ALA A 308 22.79 -2.40 6.88
CA ALA A 308 23.95 -2.81 6.07
C ALA A 308 23.64 -4.00 5.15
N GLN A 309 22.90 -5.01 5.63
CA GLN A 309 22.46 -6.13 4.80
C GLN A 309 21.53 -5.70 3.68
N MET A 310 20.53 -4.85 3.98
CA MET A 310 19.62 -4.31 2.96
C MET A 310 20.38 -3.52 1.88
N GLN A 311 21.37 -2.73 2.26
CA GLN A 311 22.21 -2.01 1.30
C GLN A 311 23.05 -2.98 0.45
N ALA A 312 23.65 -4.00 1.08
CA ALA A 312 24.51 -4.96 0.40
C ALA A 312 23.78 -5.76 -0.69
N VAL A 313 22.56 -6.26 -0.42
CA VAL A 313 21.78 -7.03 -1.42
C VAL A 313 21.34 -6.20 -2.63
N LEU A 314 21.27 -4.87 -2.47
CA LEU A 314 21.01 -3.94 -3.56
C LEU A 314 22.27 -3.71 -4.40
N GLU A 315 23.42 -3.52 -3.75
CA GLU A 315 24.70 -3.24 -4.40
C GLU A 315 25.29 -4.45 -5.12
N ASN A 316 25.06 -5.66 -4.61
CA ASN A 316 25.66 -6.89 -5.14
C ASN A 316 24.78 -7.59 -6.19
N GLY A 317 23.61 -7.05 -6.54
CA GLY A 317 22.69 -7.58 -7.55
C GLY A 317 21.75 -8.69 -7.09
N GLN A 318 21.88 -9.22 -5.86
CA GLN A 318 21.03 -10.32 -5.38
C GLN A 318 19.54 -9.95 -5.34
N ALA A 319 19.21 -8.70 -5.05
CA ALA A 319 17.84 -8.22 -5.09
C ALA A 319 17.26 -8.22 -6.52
N LEU A 320 18.07 -7.90 -7.54
CA LEU A 320 17.65 -7.99 -8.95
C LEU A 320 17.40 -9.44 -9.36
N ASP A 321 18.28 -10.36 -8.95
CA ASP A 321 18.12 -11.80 -9.21
C ASP A 321 16.84 -12.34 -8.58
N ALA A 322 16.52 -11.93 -7.34
CA ALA A 322 15.28 -12.31 -6.66
C ALA A 322 14.04 -11.78 -7.40
N PHE A 323 14.10 -10.55 -7.94
CA PHE A 323 13.01 -10.00 -8.75
C PHE A 323 12.84 -10.78 -10.07
N ALA A 324 13.92 -11.10 -10.77
CA ALA A 324 13.90 -11.91 -11.98
C ALA A 324 13.37 -13.34 -11.74
N ALA A 325 13.73 -13.94 -10.60
CA ALA A 325 13.21 -15.24 -10.16
C ALA A 325 11.69 -15.19 -9.93
N MET A 326 11.19 -14.16 -9.24
CA MET A 326 9.74 -13.95 -9.05
C MET A 326 9.03 -13.77 -10.40
N VAL A 327 9.58 -12.92 -11.28
CA VAL A 327 9.02 -12.69 -12.63
C VAL A 327 8.89 -14.00 -13.39
N THR A 328 9.95 -14.82 -13.40
CA THR A 328 9.95 -16.12 -14.08
C THR A 328 8.95 -17.09 -13.44
N ALA A 329 8.94 -17.19 -12.11
CA ALA A 329 8.08 -18.12 -11.38
C ALA A 329 6.58 -17.82 -11.58
N GLN A 330 6.24 -16.54 -11.79
CA GLN A 330 4.87 -16.09 -12.08
C GLN A 330 4.56 -15.95 -13.58
N GLY A 331 5.39 -16.52 -14.46
CA GLY A 331 5.14 -16.60 -15.91
C GLY A 331 5.48 -15.33 -16.70
N GLY A 332 6.04 -14.30 -16.06
CA GLY A 332 6.50 -13.10 -16.71
C GLY A 332 7.82 -13.30 -17.46
N ASN A 333 8.13 -12.39 -18.38
CA ASN A 333 9.36 -12.43 -19.17
C ASN A 333 10.55 -11.77 -18.43
N PRO A 334 11.56 -12.52 -17.93
CA PRO A 334 12.69 -11.94 -17.20
C PRO A 334 13.65 -11.13 -18.09
N ALA A 335 13.57 -11.23 -19.42
CA ALA A 335 14.41 -10.43 -20.33
C ALA A 335 14.14 -8.92 -20.20
N ILE A 336 13.04 -8.52 -19.55
CA ILE A 336 12.76 -7.13 -19.19
C ILE A 336 13.79 -6.55 -18.22
N MET A 337 14.62 -7.36 -17.54
CA MET A 337 15.73 -6.83 -16.73
C MET A 337 16.75 -6.10 -17.60
N ASP A 338 16.93 -6.50 -18.85
CA ASP A 338 17.95 -5.92 -19.75
C ASP A 338 17.34 -5.13 -20.91
N ASN A 339 16.11 -5.44 -21.31
CA ASN A 339 15.45 -4.81 -22.45
C ASN A 339 14.03 -4.35 -22.12
N TYR A 340 13.89 -3.07 -21.77
CA TYR A 340 12.60 -2.47 -21.43
C TYR A 340 11.64 -2.38 -22.62
N ASN A 341 12.12 -2.45 -23.87
CA ASN A 341 11.28 -2.40 -25.09
C ASN A 341 10.31 -3.59 -25.22
N LEU A 342 10.47 -4.61 -24.37
CA LEU A 342 9.56 -5.74 -24.28
C LEU A 342 8.26 -5.40 -23.54
N MET A 343 8.23 -4.34 -22.74
CA MET A 343 7.05 -3.85 -22.04
C MET A 343 6.26 -2.82 -22.89
N PRO A 344 5.03 -2.45 -22.51
CA PRO A 344 4.27 -1.42 -23.23
C PRO A 344 5.00 -0.07 -23.27
N HIS A 345 5.19 0.50 -24.46
CA HIS A 345 5.81 1.82 -24.67
C HIS A 345 4.83 2.84 -25.26
N PRO A 346 4.97 4.13 -24.92
CA PRO A 346 4.09 5.17 -25.44
C PRO A 346 4.39 5.44 -26.90
N LYS A 347 3.42 5.97 -27.63
CA LYS A 347 3.60 6.44 -29.01
C LYS A 347 4.51 7.67 -29.09
N GLN A 348 4.50 8.51 -28.06
CA GLN A 348 5.25 9.76 -28.03
C GLN A 348 5.63 10.18 -26.60
N THR A 349 6.69 10.98 -26.51
CA THR A 349 7.13 11.65 -25.30
C THR A 349 7.06 13.16 -25.48
N ILE A 350 6.59 13.88 -24.47
CA ILE A 350 6.40 15.33 -24.54
C ILE A 350 7.01 15.99 -23.31
N ASP A 351 8.02 16.82 -23.53
CA ASP A 351 8.69 17.55 -22.46
C ASP A 351 7.91 18.78 -22.02
N ILE A 352 7.83 18.95 -20.69
CA ILE A 352 7.28 20.12 -20.02
C ILE A 352 8.45 20.90 -19.43
N THR A 353 8.70 22.09 -19.96
CA THR A 353 9.87 22.90 -19.61
C THR A 353 9.52 24.04 -18.66
N ALA A 354 10.48 24.45 -17.82
CA ALA A 354 10.35 25.61 -16.95
C ALA A 354 10.18 26.89 -17.77
N ARG A 355 9.16 27.69 -17.46
CA ARG A 355 8.93 28.98 -18.14
C ARG A 355 9.90 30.08 -17.71
N GLN A 356 10.51 29.91 -16.54
CA GLN A 356 11.44 30.85 -15.92
C GLN A 356 12.46 30.08 -15.07
N SER A 357 13.58 30.72 -14.74
CA SER A 357 14.58 30.16 -13.84
C SER A 357 14.18 30.34 -12.37
N GLY A 358 14.60 29.43 -11.50
CA GLY A 358 14.36 29.50 -10.05
C GLY A 358 14.53 28.16 -9.35
N THR A 359 14.23 28.12 -8.06
CA THR A 359 14.27 26.89 -7.24
C THR A 359 12.88 26.30 -7.12
N ILE A 360 12.71 24.99 -7.31
CA ILE A 360 11.39 24.35 -7.17
C ILE A 360 10.96 24.35 -5.70
N SER A 361 9.91 25.10 -5.38
CA SER A 361 9.33 25.18 -4.03
C SER A 361 8.18 24.19 -3.82
N ARG A 362 7.55 23.72 -4.90
CA ARG A 362 6.46 22.74 -4.86
C ARG A 362 6.51 21.81 -6.07
N CYS A 363 6.31 20.53 -5.83
CA CYS A 363 6.08 19.50 -6.84
C CYS A 363 4.91 18.63 -6.36
N ASP A 364 3.68 19.03 -6.69
CA ASP A 364 2.47 18.40 -6.16
C ASP A 364 2.25 16.98 -6.65
N ALA A 365 2.48 16.02 -5.76
CA ALA A 365 2.24 14.61 -6.01
C ALA A 365 0.84 14.33 -6.58
N ARG A 366 -0.21 14.94 -6.02
CA ARG A 366 -1.59 14.68 -6.45
C ARG A 366 -1.85 15.24 -7.86
N GLY A 367 -1.28 16.40 -8.18
CA GLY A 367 -1.31 17.00 -9.52
C GLY A 367 -0.62 16.11 -10.57
N ILE A 368 0.56 15.58 -10.25
CA ILE A 368 1.29 14.64 -11.14
C ILE A 368 0.50 13.34 -11.35
N ALA A 369 -0.09 12.79 -10.29
CA ALA A 369 -0.95 11.61 -10.40
C ALA A 369 -2.18 11.85 -11.28
N GLN A 370 -2.78 13.04 -11.16
CA GLN A 370 -3.91 13.44 -11.98
C GLN A 370 -3.52 13.59 -13.46
N ALA A 371 -2.31 14.11 -13.75
CA ALA A 371 -1.77 14.14 -15.10
C ALA A 371 -1.63 12.74 -15.69
N ALA A 372 -1.03 11.80 -14.96
CA ALA A 372 -0.92 10.40 -15.40
C ALA A 372 -2.30 9.76 -15.65
N LYS A 373 -3.30 10.09 -14.81
CA LYS A 373 -4.69 9.64 -15.00
C LYS A 373 -5.34 10.18 -16.26
N TYR A 374 -5.11 11.45 -16.62
CA TYR A 374 -5.61 12.01 -17.89
C TYR A 374 -5.06 11.26 -19.10
N LEU A 375 -3.79 10.85 -19.04
CA LEU A 375 -3.16 10.05 -20.09
C LEU A 375 -3.72 8.61 -20.20
N GLY A 376 -4.32 8.09 -19.13
CA GLY A 376 -4.91 6.74 -19.10
C GLY A 376 -4.28 5.78 -18.08
N ALA A 377 -3.32 6.24 -17.26
CA ALA A 377 -2.66 5.40 -16.25
C ALA A 377 -3.50 5.19 -14.98
N GLY A 378 -4.78 5.56 -14.95
CA GLY A 378 -5.63 5.40 -13.78
C GLY A 378 -7.09 5.16 -14.14
N ARG A 379 -7.80 4.45 -13.26
CA ARG A 379 -9.23 4.16 -13.42
C ARG A 379 -10.09 5.33 -12.92
N GLN A 380 -11.15 5.67 -13.64
CA GLN A 380 -12.27 6.47 -13.13
C GLN A 380 -13.33 5.54 -12.54
N HIS A 381 -13.62 4.44 -13.24
CA HIS A 381 -14.50 3.36 -12.80
C HIS A 381 -13.75 2.04 -12.71
N LYS A 382 -14.20 1.13 -11.83
CA LYS A 382 -13.53 -0.16 -11.57
C LYS A 382 -13.29 -1.00 -12.85
N THR A 383 -14.12 -0.83 -13.87
CA THR A 383 -14.07 -1.57 -15.14
C THR A 383 -13.20 -0.91 -16.20
N ASP A 384 -12.61 0.25 -15.93
CA ASP A 384 -11.79 0.95 -16.92
C ASP A 384 -10.54 0.14 -17.26
N THR A 385 -10.24 0.08 -18.56
CA THR A 385 -8.98 -0.48 -19.06
C THR A 385 -7.89 0.57 -18.89
N LEU A 386 -6.78 0.14 -18.28
CA LEU A 386 -5.61 0.98 -18.08
C LEU A 386 -4.75 1.01 -19.34
N ASP A 387 -4.18 2.17 -19.63
CA ASP A 387 -3.03 2.26 -20.52
C ASP A 387 -1.76 2.13 -19.66
N LEU A 388 -1.05 1.01 -19.83
CA LEU A 388 0.12 0.68 -19.02
C LEU A 388 1.40 1.36 -19.55
N ALA A 389 1.35 1.91 -20.76
CA ALA A 389 2.49 2.55 -21.43
C ALA A 389 2.64 4.04 -21.08
N VAL A 390 1.60 4.65 -20.52
CA VAL A 390 1.56 6.10 -20.27
C VAL A 390 1.89 6.47 -18.82
N GLY A 391 2.29 7.72 -18.61
CA GLY A 391 2.61 8.25 -17.29
C GLY A 391 3.43 9.54 -17.35
N VAL A 392 4.08 9.88 -16.24
CA VAL A 392 4.89 11.09 -16.09
C VAL A 392 6.25 10.72 -15.50
N VAL A 393 7.32 11.26 -16.08
CA VAL A 393 8.67 11.22 -15.50
C VAL A 393 9.01 12.61 -14.97
N CYS A 394 9.16 12.76 -13.67
CA CYS A 394 9.57 13.97 -12.99
C CYS A 394 11.11 14.05 -12.93
N HIS A 395 11.71 14.89 -13.77
CA HIS A 395 13.18 15.08 -13.81
C HIS A 395 13.70 16.00 -12.72
N ARG A 396 12.81 16.85 -12.20
CA ARG A 396 13.12 17.85 -11.18
C ARG A 396 12.17 17.73 -9.99
N LYS A 397 12.72 17.88 -8.80
CA LYS A 397 12.10 17.70 -7.48
C LYS A 397 12.19 18.99 -6.67
N ILE A 398 11.50 19.03 -5.52
CA ILE A 398 11.59 20.16 -4.59
C ILE A 398 13.05 20.40 -4.19
N ALA A 399 13.43 21.67 -4.11
CA ALA A 399 14.79 22.19 -3.89
C ALA A 399 15.75 22.13 -5.09
N ASP A 400 15.37 21.51 -6.21
CA ASP A 400 16.18 21.59 -7.43
C ASP A 400 16.15 23.02 -8.02
N HIS A 401 17.31 23.51 -8.43
CA HIS A 401 17.43 24.73 -9.22
C HIS A 401 17.29 24.42 -10.70
N VAL A 402 16.50 25.21 -11.42
CA VAL A 402 16.25 25.05 -12.86
C VAL A 402 16.42 26.36 -13.63
N GLN A 403 16.80 26.26 -14.90
CA GLN A 403 16.83 27.39 -15.82
C GLN A 403 15.58 27.43 -16.71
N ALA A 404 15.21 28.62 -17.20
CA ALA A 404 14.16 28.75 -18.21
C ALA A 404 14.48 27.87 -19.45
N GLY A 405 13.50 27.10 -19.91
CA GLY A 405 13.63 26.12 -20.99
C GLY A 405 14.14 24.74 -20.57
N GLU A 406 14.58 24.56 -19.33
CA GLU A 406 14.99 23.26 -18.80
C GLU A 406 13.79 22.34 -18.56
N THR A 407 13.93 21.04 -18.79
CA THR A 407 12.83 20.08 -18.65
C THR A 407 12.54 19.80 -17.17
N LEU A 408 11.29 20.03 -16.76
CA LEU A 408 10.78 19.70 -15.43
C LEU A 408 10.29 18.26 -15.36
N ALA A 409 9.51 17.86 -16.37
CA ALA A 409 8.92 16.54 -16.47
C ALA A 409 8.67 16.16 -17.93
N THR A 410 8.59 14.86 -18.21
CA THR A 410 8.23 14.32 -19.53
C THR A 410 6.96 13.49 -19.41
N LEU A 411 5.98 13.76 -20.28
CA LEU A 411 4.81 12.92 -20.44
C LEU A 411 5.14 11.73 -21.34
N TRP A 412 4.84 10.52 -20.89
CA TRP A 412 4.76 9.33 -21.73
C TRP A 412 3.30 9.19 -22.17
N ALA A 413 3.02 9.46 -23.44
CA ALA A 413 1.66 9.66 -23.90
C ALA A 413 1.34 8.89 -25.19
N ASN A 414 0.07 8.50 -25.31
CA ASN A 414 -0.55 8.07 -26.55
C ASN A 414 -1.34 9.26 -27.13
N ASP A 415 -2.63 9.07 -27.44
CA ASP A 415 -3.45 10.10 -28.12
C ASP A 415 -4.45 10.80 -27.18
N LYS A 416 -4.58 10.35 -25.93
CA LYS A 416 -5.63 10.76 -24.99
C LYS A 416 -5.08 11.71 -23.91
N GLY A 417 -5.83 12.78 -23.63
CA GLY A 417 -5.66 13.60 -22.42
C GLY A 417 -4.33 14.34 -22.30
N ILE A 418 -3.62 14.54 -23.42
CA ILE A 418 -2.28 15.13 -23.45
C ILE A 418 -2.29 16.56 -22.91
N GLU A 419 -3.25 17.36 -23.35
CA GLU A 419 -3.29 18.79 -23.01
C GLU A 419 -3.72 18.98 -21.54
N GLU A 420 -4.67 18.20 -21.07
CA GLU A 420 -5.07 18.16 -19.66
C GLU A 420 -3.90 17.69 -18.77
N ALA A 421 -3.14 16.70 -19.21
CA ALA A 421 -1.94 16.24 -18.52
C ALA A 421 -0.84 17.31 -18.49
N ARG A 422 -0.60 18.01 -19.61
CA ARG A 422 0.34 19.14 -19.69
C ARG A 422 -0.01 20.21 -18.66
N GLN A 423 -1.26 20.66 -18.67
CA GLN A 423 -1.74 21.70 -17.74
C GLN A 423 -1.65 21.24 -16.28
N ALA A 424 -1.99 19.98 -16.00
CA ALA A 424 -1.87 19.42 -14.66
C ALA A 424 -0.42 19.37 -14.16
N VAL A 425 0.54 19.00 -15.01
CA VAL A 425 1.97 19.03 -14.66
C VAL A 425 2.45 20.46 -14.45
N GLU A 426 2.12 21.40 -15.34
CA GLU A 426 2.49 22.81 -15.17
C GLU A 426 1.96 23.40 -13.86
N ALA A 427 0.73 23.06 -13.47
CA ALA A 427 0.13 23.50 -12.21
C ALA A 427 0.69 22.76 -10.97
N ALA A 428 1.30 21.59 -11.15
CA ALA A 428 1.90 20.84 -10.06
C ALA A 428 3.24 21.45 -9.60
N TYR A 429 3.95 22.14 -10.50
CA TYR A 429 5.21 22.80 -10.19
C TYR A 429 5.03 24.26 -9.77
N THR A 430 5.78 24.68 -8.75
CA THR A 430 5.92 26.09 -8.37
C THR A 430 7.39 26.39 -8.17
N LEU A 431 7.86 27.49 -8.74
CA LEU A 431 9.24 27.95 -8.62
C LEU A 431 9.28 29.19 -7.72
N ASP A 432 10.29 29.24 -6.85
CA ASP A 432 10.69 30.42 -6.10
C ASP A 432 11.79 31.16 -6.88
N GLU A 433 11.50 32.40 -7.26
CA GLU A 433 12.38 33.28 -8.03
C GLU A 433 13.42 34.00 -7.17
N SER A 434 13.32 33.91 -5.84
CA SER A 434 14.26 34.58 -4.93
C SER A 434 15.70 34.05 -5.04
N ASN A 435 15.90 32.95 -5.78
CA ASN A 435 17.17 32.28 -6.01
C ASN A 435 17.84 31.82 -4.69
N GLN A 436 17.06 31.71 -3.62
CA GLN A 436 17.51 31.17 -2.35
C GLN A 436 17.44 29.64 -2.37
N PRO A 437 18.43 28.95 -1.79
CA PRO A 437 18.34 27.52 -1.59
C PRO A 437 17.14 27.17 -0.71
N LEU A 438 16.31 26.24 -1.16
CA LEU A 438 15.25 25.66 -0.35
C LEU A 438 15.75 24.36 0.27
N ALA A 439 15.26 24.02 1.46
CA ALA A 439 15.58 22.76 2.09
C ALA A 439 14.86 21.61 1.36
N GLU A 440 15.56 20.49 1.16
CA GLU A 440 14.93 19.26 0.70
C GLU A 440 13.85 18.80 1.70
N PRO A 441 12.71 18.30 1.23
CA PRO A 441 11.68 17.79 2.12
C PRO A 441 12.18 16.53 2.85
N THR A 442 11.99 16.48 4.16
CA THR A 442 12.29 15.29 4.96
C THR A 442 11.49 14.10 4.46
N LEU A 443 12.17 13.01 4.10
CA LEU A 443 11.53 11.80 3.56
C LEU A 443 10.90 10.91 4.65
N LEU A 444 11.60 10.71 5.76
CA LEU A 444 11.13 9.90 6.90
C LEU A 444 10.80 10.85 8.05
N LEU A 445 9.53 10.86 8.47
CA LEU A 445 8.99 11.83 9.43
C LEU A 445 9.04 11.34 10.87
#